data_AF-A0A1Y5S9I1-F1
#
_entry.id   AF-A0A1Y5S9I1-F1
#
_cell.length_a   1.000
_cell.length_b   1.000
_cell.length_c   1.000
_cell.angle_alpha   90.00
_cell.angle_beta   90.00
_cell.angle_gamma   90.00
#
_symmetry.space_group_name_H-M   'P 1'
#
loop_
_entity.id
_entity.type
_entity.pdbx_description
1 polymer ?
#
loop_
_entity_poly.entity_id
_entity_poly.type
_entity_poly.pdbx_seq_one_letter_code
_entity_poly.pdbx_strand_id
1 'polypeptide(L)' 'MLHEGEAKVLFGDGEAEVIARGRYVRCAVTGRHIPIEELRYWSVPRQEAYIDAEAALKATRGR' A
#
# COMPACT_ATOMS: atom_id res chain seq x y z
N MET A 1 -23.96 -2.30 -2.73
CA MET A 1 -23.14 -1.13 -2.32
C MET A 1 -21.69 -1.57 -2.41
N LEU A 2 -21.02 -1.26 -3.50
CA LEU A 2 -19.60 -1.58 -3.68
C LEU A 2 -18.82 -0.54 -2.87
N HIS A 3 -18.04 -0.97 -1.88
CA HIS A 3 -17.12 -0.09 -1.17
C HIS A 3 -15.89 0.16 -2.07
N GLU A 4 -16.05 1.03 -3.07
CA GLU A 4 -15.02 1.44 -4.04
C GLU A 4 -14.07 2.50 -3.47
N GLY A 5 -13.88 2.52 -2.15
CA GLY A 5 -13.04 3.49 -1.47
C GLY A 5 -11.61 3.02 -1.24
N GLU A 6 -10.77 3.96 -0.82
CA GLU A 6 -9.45 3.65 -0.28
C GLU A 6 -9.58 2.87 1.02
N ALA A 7 -8.98 1.68 1.07
CA ALA A 7 -8.82 0.93 2.30
C ALA A 7 -7.71 1.53 3.13
N LYS A 8 -7.92 1.56 4.44
CA LYS A 8 -6.82 1.77 5.38
C LYS A 8 -6.33 0.41 5.79
N VAL A 9 -5.04 0.18 5.53
CA VAL A 9 -4.34 -1.06 5.83
C VAL A 9 -3.19 -0.70 6.76
N LEU A 10 -3.11 -1.40 7.88
CA LEU A 10 -1.99 -1.35 8.80
C LEU A 10 -0.95 -2.37 8.33
N PHE A 11 0.22 -1.86 7.97
CA PHE A 11 1.30 -2.66 7.43
C PHE A 11 2.15 -3.21 8.57
N GLY A 12 2.05 -4.51 8.83
CA GLY A 12 2.87 -5.25 9.78
C GLY A 12 4.07 -5.94 9.10
N ASP A 13 4.91 -6.56 9.93
CA ASP A 13 6.13 -7.27 9.53
C ASP A 13 5.79 -8.63 8.91
N GLY A 14 5.20 -8.59 7.70
CA GLY A 14 4.77 -9.78 6.94
C GLY A 14 3.25 -9.94 6.84
N GLU A 15 2.47 -9.15 7.57
CA GLU A 15 1.01 -9.14 7.51
C GLU A 15 0.46 -7.72 7.27
N ALA A 16 -0.69 -7.63 6.63
CA ALA A 16 -1.35 -6.36 6.32
C ALA A 16 -2.79 -6.43 6.83
N GLU A 17 -3.09 -5.66 7.88
CA GLU A 17 -4.41 -5.70 8.53
C GLU A 17 -5.31 -4.58 7.98
N VAL A 18 -6.47 -4.94 7.43
CA VAL A 18 -7.41 -3.95 6.89
C VAL A 18 -8.23 -3.33 8.03
N ILE A 19 -7.82 -2.15 8.50
CA ILE A 19 -8.50 -1.40 9.55
C ILE A 19 -9.70 -0.58 9.03
N ALA A 20 -9.76 -0.28 7.72
CA ALA A 20 -10.94 0.33 7.11
C ALA A 20 -11.28 -0.34 5.77
N ARG A 21 -12.56 -0.66 5.60
CA ARG A 21 -13.09 -1.33 4.40
C ARG A 21 -12.89 -0.46 3.16
N GLY A 22 -12.17 -0.99 2.18
CA GLY A 22 -12.01 -0.42 0.85
C GLY A 22 -11.51 -1.47 -0.12
N ARG A 23 -11.28 -1.08 -1.37
CA ARG A 23 -10.89 -1.99 -2.46
C ARG A 23 -9.44 -1.81 -2.90
N TYR A 24 -8.87 -0.64 -2.66
CA TYR A 24 -7.52 -0.30 -3.08
C TYR A 24 -6.82 0.54 -2.02
N VAL A 25 -5.49 0.56 -2.05
CA VAL A 25 -4.63 1.52 -1.34
C VAL A 25 -3.96 2.44 -2.36
N ARG A 26 -3.46 3.61 -1.93
CA ARG A 26 -2.69 4.49 -2.82
C ARG A 26 -1.19 4.27 -2.66
N CYS A 27 -0.50 4.21 -3.78
CA CYS A 27 0.95 4.15 -3.80
C CYS A 27 1.53 5.46 -3.26
N ALA A 28 2.40 5.40 -2.25
CA ALA A 28 3.02 6.62 -1.70
C ALA A 28 3.96 7.33 -2.69
N VAL A 29 4.55 6.59 -3.63
CA VAL A 29 5.53 7.13 -4.59
C VAL A 29 4.87 7.65 -5.86
N THR A 30 3.87 6.93 -6.38
CA THR A 30 3.25 7.24 -7.68
C THR A 30 1.84 7.80 -7.57
N GLY A 31 1.20 7.70 -6.40
CA GLY A 31 -0.21 8.07 -6.19
C GLY A 31 -1.23 7.15 -6.85
N ARG A 32 -0.80 6.08 -7.54
CA ARG A 32 -1.70 5.15 -8.24
C ARG A 32 -2.50 4.29 -7.26
N HIS A 33 -3.70 3.90 -7.67
CA HIS A 33 -4.51 2.93 -6.95
C HIS A 33 -3.93 1.51 -7.11
N ILE A 34 -3.72 0.84 -5.99
CA ILE A 34 -3.23 -0.54 -5.91
C ILE A 34 -4.36 -1.37 -5.28
N PRO A 35 -4.95 -2.32 -5.99
CA PRO A 35 -5.90 -3.26 -5.40
C PRO A 35 -5.26 -3.97 -4.20
N ILE A 36 -5.99 -4.11 -3.09
CA ILE A 36 -5.44 -4.77 -1.89
C ILE A 36 -5.01 -6.21 -2.21
N GLU A 37 -5.75 -6.88 -3.08
CA GLU A 37 -5.46 -8.21 -3.61
C GLU A 37 -4.14 -8.28 -4.43
N GLU A 38 -3.70 -7.17 -5.01
CA GLU A 38 -2.45 -7.06 -5.76
C GLU A 38 -1.30 -6.45 -4.93
N LEU A 39 -1.58 -6.03 -3.69
CA LEU A 39 -0.61 -5.35 -2.83
C LEU A 39 0.47 -6.33 -2.34
N ARG A 40 1.62 -6.31 -3.00
CA ARG A 40 2.77 -7.17 -2.68
C ARG A 40 3.92 -6.44 -2.00
N TYR A 41 3.98 -5.11 -2.13
CA TYR A 41 5.10 -4.30 -1.66
C TYR A 41 4.59 -3.20 -0.74
N TRP A 42 5.09 -3.18 0.50
CA TRP A 42 4.79 -2.16 1.50
C TRP A 42 5.97 -1.92 2.43
N SER A 43 5.95 -0.81 3.18
CA SER A 43 6.93 -0.51 4.22
C SER A 43 6.26 -0.36 5.56
N VAL A 44 6.58 -1.25 6.50
CA VAL A 44 6.16 -1.22 7.90
C VAL A 44 6.57 0.06 8.64
N PRO A 45 7.84 0.51 8.62
CA PRO A 45 8.24 1.70 9.36
C PRO A 45 7.58 2.98 8.85
N ARG A 46 7.11 2.99 7.60
CA ARG A 46 6.53 4.17 6.97
C ARG A 46 5.02 4.10 6.77
N GLN A 47 4.44 2.92 6.95
CA GLN A 47 3.03 2.63 6.65
C GLN A 47 2.64 3.02 5.21
N GLU A 48 3.53 2.72 4.27
CA GLU A 48 3.39 3.12 2.86
C GLU A 48 3.23 1.89 1.96
N ALA A 49 2.27 1.95 1.04
CA ALA A 49 2.07 0.96 -0.03
C ALA A 49 2.84 1.33 -1.29
N TYR A 50 3.35 0.32 -2.00
CA TYR A 50 4.05 0.47 -3.27
C TYR A 50 3.44 -0.43 -4.33
N ILE A 51 3.32 0.11 -5.54
CA ILE A 51 2.70 -0.60 -6.66
C ILE A 51 3.62 -1.67 -7.26
N ASP A 52 4.94 -1.48 -7.10
CA ASP A 52 5.95 -2.39 -7.60
C ASP A 52 7.28 -2.23 -6.83
N ALA A 53 8.23 -3.11 -7.13
CA ALA A 53 9.56 -3.10 -6.52
C ALA A 53 10.36 -1.84 -6.84
N GLU A 54 10.16 -1.21 -8.01
CA GLU A 54 10.84 0.03 -8.39
C GLU A 54 10.35 1.19 -7.52
N ALA A 55 9.04 1.28 -7.27
CA ALA A 55 8.47 2.24 -6.34
C ALA A 55 9.02 2.04 -4.92
N ALA A 56 9.03 0.81 -4.40
CA ALA A 56 9.60 0.51 -3.07
C ALA A 56 11.10 0.85 -2.99
N LEU A 57 11.85 0.55 -4.05
CA LEU A 57 13.26 0.87 -4.16
C LEU A 57 13.50 2.39 -4.23
N LYS A 58 12.69 3.13 -5.00
CA LYS A 58 12.77 4.59 -5.11
C LYS A 58 12.49 5.26 -3.77
N ALA A 59 11.51 4.73 -3.02
CA ALA A 59 11.21 5.18 -1.67
C ALA A 59 12.35 4.90 -0.68
N THR A 60 13.24 3.95 -0.98
CA THR A 60 14.36 3.56 -0.10
C THR A 60 15.69 4.19 -0.54
N ARG A 61 15.89 4.45 -1.84
CA ARG A 61 17.13 4.99 -2.42
C ARG A 61 17.36 6.49 -2.18
N GLY A 62 16.36 7.23 -1.74
CA GLY A 62 16.42 8.68 -1.59
C GLY A 62 16.94 9.20 -0.25
N ARG A 63 17.68 8.42 0.54
CA ARG A 63 18.15 8.82 1.87
C ARG A 63 19.61 8.50 2.13
#